data_AF-A0A0G0KNE5-F1
#
_entry.id   AF-A0A0G0KNE5-F1
#
_cell.length_a   1.000
_cell.length_b   1.000
_cell.length_c   1.000
_cell.angle_alpha   90.00
_cell.angle_beta   90.00
_cell.angle_gamma   90.00
#
_symmetry.space_group_name_H-M   'P 1'
#
loop_
_entity.id
_entity.type
_entity.pdbx_description
1 polymer ?
#
loop_
_entity_poly.entity_id
_entity_poly.type
_entity_poly.pdbx_seq_one_letter_code
_entity_poly.pdbx_strand_id
1 'polypeptide(L)' 'ADLGGHAYHNYRLLSPDDTVQLGFLHNVNGRDTYVDGTLKAIDFLAKQVSEDIRGKCFSMIDVLKG' A
#
# COMPACT_ATOMS: atom_id res chain seq x y z
N ALA A 1 -23.19 -8.97 -5.07
CA ALA A 1 -23.29 -8.79 -3.61
C ALA A 1 -22.05 -8.04 -3.19
N ASP A 2 -22.21 -6.85 -2.65
CA ASP A 2 -21.07 -6.07 -2.20
C ASP A 2 -20.40 -6.78 -1.02
N LEU A 3 -19.08 -6.93 -1.04
CA LEU A 3 -18.36 -7.54 0.08
C LEU A 3 -18.45 -6.56 1.26
N GLY A 4 -18.81 -7.05 2.45
CA GLY A 4 -18.96 -6.21 3.66
C GLY A 4 -17.69 -5.48 4.13
N GLY A 5 -16.57 -5.64 3.41
CA GLY A 5 -15.37 -4.82 3.53
C GLY A 5 -14.65 -4.74 2.18
N HIS A 6 -14.48 -3.53 1.68
CA HIS A 6 -13.76 -3.22 0.44
C HIS A 6 -13.22 -1.79 0.48
N ALA A 7 -12.27 -1.47 -0.41
CA ALA A 7 -11.79 -0.11 -0.66
C ALA A 7 -11.44 0.02 -2.14
N TYR A 8 -12.30 0.71 -2.89
CA TYR A 8 -12.15 0.92 -4.34
C TYR A 8 -11.91 2.40 -4.61
N HIS A 9 -10.85 2.70 -5.36
CA HIS A 9 -10.63 4.06 -5.85
C HIS A 9 -10.35 4.02 -7.35
N ASN A 10 -10.93 4.99 -8.05
CA ASN A 10 -10.80 5.16 -9.49
C ASN A 10 -10.48 6.63 -9.77
N TYR A 11 -9.33 6.87 -10.39
CA TYR A 11 -8.88 8.18 -10.84
C TYR A 11 -8.93 8.22 -12.35
N ARG A 12 -9.62 9.21 -12.90
CA ARG A 12 -9.75 9.43 -14.34
C ARG A 12 -9.23 10.81 -14.71
N LEU A 13 -8.32 10.86 -15.66
CA LEU A 13 -7.80 12.09 -16.26
C LEU A 13 -8.18 12.07 -17.75
N LEU A 14 -8.83 13.13 -18.22
CA LEU A 14 -9.14 13.32 -19.64
C LEU A 14 -8.34 14.50 -20.19
N SER A 15 -7.87 14.38 -21.43
CA SER A 15 -7.37 15.54 -22.18
C SER A 15 -8.52 16.51 -22.51
N PRO A 16 -8.24 17.81 -22.69
CA PRO A 16 -9.30 18.81 -22.97
C PRO A 16 -10.11 18.55 -24.26
N ASP A 17 -9.55 17.81 -25.20
CA ASP A 17 -10.18 17.44 -26.48
C ASP A 17 -10.84 16.04 -26.43
N ASP A 18 -10.89 15.41 -25.25
CA ASP A 18 -11.45 14.09 -24.99
C ASP A 18 -10.81 12.93 -25.77
N THR A 19 -9.68 13.15 -26.45
CA THR A 19 -9.03 12.11 -27.27
C THR A 19 -8.16 11.16 -26.46
N VAL A 20 -7.70 11.57 -25.28
CA VAL A 20 -6.84 10.77 -24.39
C VAL A 20 -7.46 10.65 -23.01
N GLN A 21 -7.48 9.42 -22.49
CA GLN A 21 -7.89 9.14 -21.13
C GLN A 21 -6.83 8.30 -20.42
N LEU A 22 -6.44 8.71 -19.21
CA LEU A 22 -5.69 7.90 -18.27
C LEU A 22 -6.59 7.48 -17.11
N GLY A 23 -6.43 6.23 -16.69
CA GLY A 23 -7.16 5.63 -15.58
C GLY A 23 -6.22 4.95 -14.60
N PHE A 24 -6.39 5.23 -13.31
CA PHE A 24 -5.72 4.51 -12.23
C PHE A 24 -6.77 3.91 -11.32
N LEU A 25 -6.63 2.60 -11.04
CA LEU A 25 -7.54 1.88 -10.17
C LEU A 25 -6.75 1.11 -9.12
N HIS A 26 -7.24 1.11 -7.90
CA HIS A 26 -6.84 0.11 -6.91
C HIS A 26 -8.07 -0.34 -6.13
N ASN A 27 -8.33 -1.64 -6.23
CA ASN A 27 -9.48 -2.29 -5.63
C ASN A 27 -8.98 -3.31 -4.62
N VAL A 28 -9.28 -3.07 -3.35
CA VAL A 28 -8.95 -3.99 -2.25
C VAL A 28 -10.23 -4.64 -1.76
N ASN A 29 -10.22 -5.97 -1.71
CA ASN A 29 -11.27 -6.78 -1.11
C ASN A 29 -10.81 -7.31 0.24
N GLY A 30 -11.67 -7.23 1.25
CA GLY A 30 -11.34 -7.77 2.57
C GLY A 30 -10.12 -7.09 3.17
N ARG A 31 -9.20 -7.88 3.73
CA ARG A 31 -8.08 -7.36 4.54
C ARG A 31 -6.71 -7.92 4.20
N ASP A 32 -6.62 -8.82 3.23
CA ASP A 32 -5.43 -9.63 2.97
C ASP A 32 -4.20 -8.76 2.67
N THR A 33 -4.35 -7.72 1.84
CA THR A 33 -3.24 -6.81 1.52
C THR A 33 -2.66 -6.09 2.76
N TYR A 34 -3.48 -5.85 3.79
CA TYR A 34 -3.04 -5.20 5.02
C TYR A 34 -2.34 -6.21 5.95
N VAL A 35 -2.79 -7.47 5.94
CA VAL A 35 -2.12 -8.57 6.64
C VAL A 35 -0.73 -8.77 6.04
N ASP A 36 -0.63 -8.90 4.72
CA ASP A 36 0.65 -9.07 4.02
C ASP A 36 1.60 -7.90 4.26
N GLY A 37 1.10 -6.67 4.19
CA GLY A 37 1.90 -5.47 4.49
C GLY A 37 2.43 -5.45 5.92
N THR A 38 1.61 -5.88 6.88
CA THR A 38 1.99 -5.95 8.29
C THR A 38 3.05 -7.02 8.54
N LEU A 39 2.91 -8.21 7.93
CA LEU A 39 3.91 -9.28 8.04
C LEU A 39 5.27 -8.85 7.49
N LYS A 40 5.30 -8.13 6.36
CA LYS A 40 6.52 -7.54 5.81
C LYS A 40 7.12 -6.48 6.74
N ALA A 41 6.29 -5.63 7.35
CA ALA A 41 6.75 -4.63 8.31
C ALA A 41 7.35 -5.27 9.58
N ILE A 42 6.80 -6.39 10.05
CA ILE A 42 7.34 -7.15 11.18
C ILE A 42 8.72 -7.71 10.83
N ASP A 43 8.87 -8.35 9.67
CA ASP A 43 10.15 -8.93 9.22
C ASP A 43 11.23 -7.84 9.08
N PHE A 44 10.87 -6.72 8.44
CA PHE A 44 11.74 -5.55 8.35
C PHE A 44 12.16 -5.03 9.73
N LEU A 45 11.21 -4.84 10.65
CA LEU A 45 11.53 -4.30 11.98
C LEU A 45 12.40 -5.27 12.79
N ALA A 46 12.15 -6.57 12.68
CA ALA A 46 12.98 -7.60 13.32
C ALA A 46 14.43 -7.52 12.86
N LYS A 47 14.66 -7.32 11.56
CA LYS A 47 16.01 -7.07 11.02
C LYS A 47 16.64 -5.81 11.61
N GLN A 48 15.94 -4.69 11.65
CA GLN A 48 16.49 -3.45 12.22
C GLN A 48 16.86 -3.58 13.70
N VAL A 49 16.07 -4.34 14.47
CA VAL A 49 16.39 -4.65 15.87
C VAL A 49 17.63 -5.54 15.96
N SER A 50 17.78 -6.53 15.08
CA SER A 50 18.97 -7.41 15.05
C SER A 50 20.26 -6.64 14.71
N GLU A 51 20.13 -5.52 14.00
CA GLU A 51 21.22 -4.59 13.66
C GLU A 51 21.46 -3.53 14.76
N ASP A 52 20.83 -3.68 15.93
CA ASP A 52 20.90 -2.77 17.08
C ASP A 52 20.44 -1.32 16.80
N ILE A 53 19.57 -1.12 15.82
CA ILE A 53 18.97 0.20 15.58
C ILE A 53 17.93 0.50 16.67
N ARG A 54 18.09 1.63 17.36
CA ARG A 54 17.24 2.05 18.49
C ARG A 54 16.72 3.47 18.30
N GLY A 55 15.54 3.75 18.86
CA GLY A 55 14.96 5.09 18.91
C GLY A 55 14.51 5.66 17.56
N LYS A 56 14.41 4.82 16.52
CA LYS A 56 13.99 5.22 15.18
C LYS A 56 12.57 4.73 14.88
N CYS A 57 11.71 5.65 14.44
CA CYS A 57 10.40 5.31 13.89
C CYS A 57 10.53 5.05 12.39
N PHE A 58 9.86 4.01 11.90
CA PHE A 58 9.84 3.63 10.49
C PHE A 58 8.42 3.74 9.92
N SER A 59 8.35 3.90 8.60
CA SER A 59 7.13 3.99 7.82
C SER A 59 7.06 2.88 6.77
N MET A 60 5.93 2.77 6.09
CA MET A 60 5.79 1.79 5.01
C MET A 60 6.69 2.06 3.81
N ILE A 61 7.13 3.31 3.62
CA ILE A 61 8.11 3.65 2.58
C ILE A 61 9.49 3.07 2.90
N ASP A 62 9.88 3.02 4.19
CA ASP A 62 11.16 2.43 4.59
C ASP A 62 11.16 0.92 4.32
N VAL A 63 10.09 0.23 4.71
CA VAL A 63 9.93 -1.21 4.46
C VAL A 63 9.91 -1.53 2.96
N LEU A 64 9.32 -0.67 2.12
CA LEU A 64 9.32 -0.86 0.66
C LEU A 64 10.69 -0.61 0.01
N LYS A 65 11.55 0.22 0.63
CA LYS A 65 12.89 0.52 0.13
C LYS A 65 13.92 -0.55 0.54
N GLY A 66 13.67 -1.27 1.62
CA GLY A 66 14.53 -2.35 2.12
C GLY A 66 15.56 -1.85 3.12
#